data_AF-A0A8H7J259-F1
#
_entry.id   AF-A0A8H7J259-F1
#
_cell.length_a   1.000
_cell.length_b   1.000
_cell.length_c   1.000
_cell.angle_alpha   90.00
_cell.angle_beta   90.00
_cell.angle_gamma   90.00
#
_symmetry.space_group_name_H-M   'P 1'
#
loop_
_entity.id
_entity.type
_entity.pdbx_description
1 polymer ?
#
loop_
_entity_poly.entity_id
_entity_poly.type
_entity_poly.pdbx_seq_one_letter_code
_entity_poly.pdbx_strand_id
1 'polypeptide(L)'
;MAELNSTKLNAESHLLLDQPLLRMPYELSRRNFKNAQRLIEHSTTSLTSTLSSTTKAASKTADATPTLDSLDAMISKMQGLKRKLSTLQEEEARLHKAAKARLQHLQDLHDVQSLVDVKYDEWSRVRLSRLLVDYLLREGYAGSAACLARSKGIEDLVDVDAFVSCHKIERSLRDGMSTTLALEWCKEHSKELKKGGSMLEFELRLQQYIELVRQGHESGVSGMDGEFEREGVSIGGGGGEVKLVEARAHAKKYLSSSGDFELLGRAAGLLAYRPWDEVEPYASLYSPTRWSHLATLFLTTHHKQYSLPPRPLLHIALSAGLSALKTPACHSAFTSSSANASSATTTVCPICSTELNQLARNVPYAHHTKSIVENDPVVLPNGRVYGRERLRLFNEMVGTEAGWVRDPVLGLAGEAWAEGEVRRVFVL
;
A
#
# COMPACT_ATOMS: atom_id res chain seq x y z
N MET A 1 -38.33 5.62 -27.45
CA MET A 1 -37.45 4.52 -26.98
C MET A 1 -36.10 5.12 -26.71
N ALA A 2 -35.76 5.35 -25.44
CA ALA A 2 -34.45 5.86 -25.07
C ALA A 2 -33.44 4.71 -25.15
N GLU A 3 -32.39 4.87 -25.96
CA GLU A 3 -31.25 3.96 -25.95
C GLU A 3 -30.65 3.95 -24.55
N LEU A 4 -30.85 2.85 -23.83
CA LEU A 4 -30.18 2.57 -22.57
C LEU A 4 -28.67 2.53 -22.84
N ASN A 5 -27.95 3.49 -22.26
CA ASN A 5 -26.59 3.37 -21.74
C ASN A 5 -25.70 2.36 -22.47
N SER A 6 -24.85 2.86 -23.38
CA SER A 6 -23.71 2.16 -23.99
C SER A 6 -23.23 0.94 -23.19
N THR A 7 -23.76 -0.24 -23.50
CA THR A 7 -23.24 -1.54 -23.02
C THR A 7 -21.86 -1.83 -23.60
N LYS A 8 -21.40 -0.99 -24.54
CA LYS A 8 -20.07 -1.01 -25.11
C LYS A 8 -19.02 -0.76 -24.03
N LEU A 9 -18.16 -1.75 -23.84
CA LEU A 9 -17.03 -1.70 -22.94
C LEU A 9 -15.95 -0.73 -23.48
N ASN A 10 -15.37 0.08 -22.60
CA ASN A 10 -14.20 0.90 -22.92
C ASN A 10 -12.95 0.33 -22.23
N ALA A 11 -12.22 -0.54 -22.95
CA ALA A 11 -11.03 -1.22 -22.44
C ALA A 11 -9.91 -0.23 -22.01
N GLU A 12 -9.72 0.86 -22.73
CA GLU A 12 -8.70 1.89 -22.42
C GLU A 12 -8.92 2.54 -21.04
N SER A 13 -10.17 2.79 -20.67
CA SER A 13 -10.50 3.36 -19.36
C SER A 13 -10.15 2.42 -18.21
N HIS A 14 -10.32 1.11 -18.42
CA HIS A 14 -9.92 0.09 -17.45
C HIS A 14 -8.40 -0.05 -17.34
N LEU A 15 -7.67 0.09 -18.45
CA LEU A 15 -6.21 0.03 -18.47
C LEU A 15 -5.58 1.14 -17.59
N LEU A 16 -6.15 2.36 -17.64
CA LEU A 16 -5.70 3.47 -16.79
C LEU A 16 -5.82 3.18 -15.29
N LEU A 17 -6.88 2.49 -14.88
CA LEU A 17 -7.09 2.12 -13.48
C LEU A 17 -6.16 0.99 -13.01
N ASP A 18 -5.78 0.11 -13.92
CA ASP A 18 -5.02 -1.10 -13.61
C ASP A 18 -3.51 -0.96 -13.90
N GLN A 19 -3.10 0.17 -14.51
CA GLN A 19 -1.69 0.50 -14.80
C GLN A 19 -0.75 0.29 -13.61
N PRO A 20 -1.09 0.66 -12.35
CA PRO A 20 -0.17 0.48 -11.23
C PRO A 20 0.15 -1.00 -10.94
N LEU A 21 -0.75 -1.91 -11.29
CA LEU A 21 -0.57 -3.34 -11.05
C LEU A 21 0.39 -4.01 -12.06
N LEU A 22 0.75 -3.30 -13.14
CA LEU A 22 1.80 -3.70 -14.09
C LEU A 22 3.18 -3.18 -13.68
N ARG A 23 3.24 -2.14 -12.83
CA ARG A 23 4.49 -1.43 -12.56
C ARG A 23 5.45 -2.24 -11.71
N MET A 24 4.93 -2.91 -10.69
CA MET A 24 5.73 -3.70 -9.75
C MET A 24 6.57 -4.79 -10.45
N PRO A 25 6.00 -5.70 -11.28
CA PRO A 25 6.78 -6.74 -11.95
C PRO A 25 7.80 -6.16 -12.94
N TYR A 26 7.47 -5.03 -13.59
CA TYR A 26 8.40 -4.32 -14.45
C TYR A 26 9.62 -3.78 -13.67
N GLU A 27 9.40 -3.10 -12.53
CA GLU A 27 10.51 -2.58 -11.73
C GLU A 27 11.34 -3.70 -11.09
N LEU A 28 10.71 -4.82 -10.68
CA LEU A 28 11.43 -6.00 -10.22
C LEU A 28 12.29 -6.62 -11.33
N SER A 29 11.76 -6.78 -12.54
CA SER A 29 12.50 -7.33 -13.68
C SER A 29 13.70 -6.44 -14.03
N ARG A 30 13.46 -5.13 -14.13
CA ARG A 30 14.52 -4.14 -14.36
C ARG A 30 15.61 -4.18 -13.29
N ARG A 31 15.24 -4.37 -12.02
CA ARG A 31 16.19 -4.51 -10.91
C ARG A 31 16.98 -5.80 -11.01
N ASN A 32 16.31 -6.92 -11.28
CA ASN A 32 16.94 -8.21 -11.47
C ASN A 32 17.98 -8.17 -12.60
N PHE A 33 17.62 -7.56 -13.74
CA PHE A 33 18.52 -7.32 -14.86
C PHE A 33 19.73 -6.47 -14.47
N LYS A 34 19.53 -5.32 -13.81
CA LYS A 34 20.64 -4.48 -13.33
C LYS A 34 21.55 -5.22 -12.35
N ASN A 35 21.00 -6.11 -11.51
CA ASN A 35 21.79 -6.90 -10.57
C ASN A 35 22.66 -7.93 -11.32
N ALA A 36 22.06 -8.67 -12.26
CA ALA A 36 22.78 -9.59 -13.13
C ALA A 36 23.90 -8.86 -13.90
N GLN A 37 23.61 -7.71 -14.50
CA GLN A 37 24.58 -6.88 -15.21
C GLN A 37 25.76 -6.49 -14.30
N ARG A 38 25.50 -5.96 -13.10
CA ARG A 38 26.56 -5.58 -12.14
C ARG A 38 27.43 -6.77 -11.74
N LEU A 39 26.83 -7.93 -11.48
CA LEU A 39 27.57 -9.13 -11.11
C LEU A 39 28.47 -9.61 -12.25
N ILE A 40 27.97 -9.57 -13.49
CA ILE A 40 28.74 -9.91 -14.68
C ILE A 40 29.90 -8.91 -14.87
N GLU A 41 29.63 -7.61 -14.90
CA GLU A 41 30.66 -6.58 -15.10
C GLU A 41 31.75 -6.62 -14.03
N HIS A 42 31.37 -6.74 -12.75
CA HIS A 42 32.32 -6.84 -11.65
C HIS A 42 33.17 -8.11 -11.75
N SER A 43 32.55 -9.26 -12.04
CA SER A 43 33.26 -10.53 -12.13
C SER A 43 34.17 -10.59 -13.34
N THR A 44 33.73 -10.09 -14.50
CA THR A 44 34.56 -9.98 -15.70
C THR A 44 35.78 -9.12 -15.42
N THR A 45 35.61 -7.93 -14.84
CA THR A 45 36.74 -7.03 -14.51
C THR A 45 37.70 -7.67 -13.51
N SER A 46 37.18 -8.29 -12.46
CA SER A 46 37.98 -8.95 -11.42
C SER A 46 38.75 -10.16 -11.96
N LEU A 47 38.11 -11.00 -12.78
CA LEU A 47 38.73 -12.19 -13.37
C LEU A 47 39.80 -11.80 -14.40
N THR A 48 39.54 -10.84 -15.29
CA THR A 48 40.55 -10.37 -16.25
C THR A 48 41.76 -9.77 -15.55
N SER A 49 41.55 -8.99 -14.48
CA SER A 49 42.65 -8.46 -13.67
C SER A 49 43.46 -9.57 -13.00
N THR A 50 42.80 -10.53 -12.33
CA THR A 50 43.44 -11.66 -11.65
C THR A 50 44.19 -12.56 -12.64
N LEU A 51 43.62 -12.80 -13.83
CA LEU A 51 44.27 -13.56 -14.89
C LEU A 51 45.55 -12.85 -15.34
N SER A 52 45.49 -11.54 -15.59
CA SER A 52 46.66 -10.77 -16.03
C SER A 52 47.81 -10.76 -15.02
N SER A 53 47.51 -10.71 -13.72
CA SER A 53 48.52 -10.77 -12.66
C SER A 53 49.10 -12.17 -12.53
N THR A 54 48.25 -13.20 -12.62
CA THR A 54 48.67 -14.60 -12.57
C THR A 54 49.59 -14.95 -13.75
N THR A 55 49.26 -14.53 -14.97
CA THR A 55 50.11 -14.74 -16.16
C THR A 55 51.49 -14.06 -16.00
N LYS A 56 51.53 -12.86 -15.42
CA LYS A 56 52.80 -12.13 -15.14
C LYS A 56 53.62 -12.74 -14.02
N ALA A 57 52.99 -13.39 -13.04
CA ALA A 57 53.67 -14.08 -11.96
C ALA A 57 54.23 -15.42 -12.46
N ALA A 58 53.42 -16.18 -13.20
CA ALA A 58 53.79 -17.47 -13.79
C ALA A 58 54.98 -17.37 -14.76
N SER A 59 55.15 -16.23 -15.46
CA SER A 59 56.31 -16.03 -16.34
C SER A 59 57.63 -15.76 -15.61
N LYS A 60 57.60 -15.51 -14.29
CA LYS A 60 58.76 -15.16 -13.47
C LYS A 60 59.19 -16.25 -12.50
N THR A 61 58.31 -17.21 -12.19
CA THR A 61 58.53 -18.24 -11.18
C THR A 61 58.59 -19.62 -11.81
N ALA A 62 59.61 -20.43 -11.45
CA ALA A 62 59.70 -21.83 -11.89
C ALA A 62 58.76 -22.77 -11.14
N ASP A 63 58.23 -22.33 -9.99
CA ASP A 63 57.27 -23.08 -9.18
C ASP A 63 55.84 -22.89 -9.69
N ALA A 64 55.17 -24.00 -10.00
CA ALA A 64 53.82 -24.03 -10.58
C ALA A 64 52.71 -23.95 -9.52
N THR A 65 53.01 -24.29 -8.25
CA THR A 65 52.02 -24.35 -7.17
C THR A 65 51.21 -23.06 -6.96
N PRO A 66 51.81 -21.84 -6.87
CA PRO A 66 51.02 -20.62 -6.66
C PRO A 66 50.16 -20.25 -7.88
N THR A 67 50.54 -20.69 -9.08
CA THR A 67 49.76 -20.47 -10.30
C THR A 67 48.52 -21.37 -10.31
N LEU A 68 48.66 -22.62 -9.89
CA LEU A 68 47.55 -23.57 -9.75
C LEU A 68 46.56 -23.08 -8.68
N ASP A 69 47.03 -22.65 -7.51
CA ASP A 69 46.17 -22.10 -6.45
C ASP A 69 45.35 -20.88 -6.94
N SER A 70 45.97 -20.01 -7.74
CA SER A 70 45.27 -18.86 -8.33
C SER A 70 44.21 -19.27 -9.36
N LEU A 71 44.50 -20.30 -10.18
CA LEU A 71 43.54 -20.87 -11.12
C LEU A 71 42.35 -21.51 -10.40
N ASP A 72 42.59 -22.27 -9.33
CA ASP A 72 41.53 -22.88 -8.50
C ASP A 72 40.67 -21.82 -7.81
N ALA A 73 41.27 -20.73 -7.33
CA ALA A 73 40.54 -19.59 -6.80
C ALA A 73 39.67 -18.91 -7.87
N MET A 74 40.16 -18.78 -9.12
CA MET A 74 39.38 -18.24 -10.24
C MET A 74 38.22 -19.17 -10.63
N ILE A 75 38.44 -20.49 -10.69
CA ILE A 75 37.40 -21.50 -10.93
C ILE A 75 36.31 -21.39 -9.86
N SER A 76 36.70 -21.31 -8.59
CA SER A 76 35.78 -21.14 -7.46
C SER A 76 34.93 -19.86 -7.59
N LYS A 77 35.55 -18.74 -7.98
CA LYS A 77 34.82 -17.48 -8.27
C LYS A 77 33.84 -17.62 -9.43
N MET A 78 34.23 -18.28 -10.52
CA MET A 78 33.36 -18.51 -11.68
C MET A 78 32.18 -19.43 -11.34
N GLN A 79 32.40 -20.48 -10.56
CA GLN A 79 31.33 -21.35 -10.06
C GLN A 79 30.36 -20.59 -9.15
N GLY A 80 30.89 -19.72 -8.28
CA GLY A 80 30.09 -18.83 -7.44
C GLY A 80 29.24 -17.85 -8.26
N LEU A 81 29.81 -17.28 -9.33
CA LEU A 81 29.07 -16.44 -10.27
C LEU A 81 27.96 -17.22 -10.98
N LYS A 82 28.25 -18.42 -11.48
CA LYS A 82 27.26 -19.30 -12.13
C LYS A 82 26.05 -19.54 -11.21
N ARG A 83 26.30 -19.93 -9.95
CA ARG A 83 25.21 -20.16 -8.97
C ARG A 83 24.34 -18.91 -8.77
N LYS A 84 24.96 -17.73 -8.61
CA LYS A 84 24.23 -16.46 -8.46
C LYS A 84 23.41 -16.10 -9.70
N LEU A 85 23.97 -16.28 -10.89
CA LEU A 85 23.27 -16.01 -12.15
C LEU A 85 22.11 -16.97 -12.38
N SER A 86 22.24 -18.25 -12.01
CA SER A 86 21.13 -19.20 -12.08
C SER A 86 19.94 -18.76 -11.22
N THR A 87 20.18 -18.30 -9.98
CA THR A 87 19.11 -17.76 -9.14
C THR A 87 18.44 -16.52 -9.75
N LEU A 88 19.23 -15.61 -10.32
CA LEU A 88 18.67 -14.43 -10.99
C LEU A 88 17.90 -14.79 -12.27
N GLN A 89 18.30 -15.86 -12.98
CA GLN A 89 17.59 -16.36 -14.15
C GLN A 89 16.24 -16.97 -13.77
N GLU A 90 16.19 -17.78 -12.71
CA GLU A 90 14.94 -18.34 -12.18
C GLU A 90 13.98 -17.22 -11.75
N GLU A 91 14.51 -16.20 -11.07
CA GLU A 91 13.73 -15.02 -10.67
C GLU A 91 13.22 -14.24 -11.88
N GLU A 92 14.04 -14.07 -12.91
CA GLU A 92 13.62 -13.41 -14.16
C GLU A 92 12.47 -14.17 -14.82
N ALA A 93 12.60 -15.50 -14.94
CA ALA A 93 11.60 -16.32 -15.60
C ALA A 93 10.25 -16.24 -14.88
N ARG A 94 10.29 -16.20 -13.53
CA ARG A 94 9.11 -15.99 -12.69
C ARG A 94 8.48 -14.61 -12.94
N LEU A 95 9.28 -13.56 -12.96
CA LEU A 95 8.81 -12.19 -13.21
C LEU A 95 8.22 -12.03 -14.62
N HIS A 96 8.81 -12.67 -15.63
CA HIS A 96 8.29 -12.70 -16.99
C HIS A 96 6.99 -13.49 -17.12
N LYS A 97 6.87 -14.62 -16.44
CA LYS A 97 5.61 -15.36 -16.35
C LYS A 97 4.49 -14.49 -15.76
N ALA A 98 4.76 -13.83 -14.63
CA ALA A 98 3.82 -12.92 -13.98
C ALA A 98 3.44 -11.72 -14.86
N ALA A 99 4.43 -11.07 -15.50
CA ALA A 99 4.19 -9.95 -16.41
C ALA A 99 3.33 -10.39 -17.61
N LYS A 100 3.64 -11.53 -18.21
CA LYS A 100 2.86 -12.10 -19.32
C LYS A 100 1.43 -12.42 -18.92
N ALA A 101 1.22 -13.04 -17.76
CA ALA A 101 -0.12 -13.34 -17.24
C ALA A 101 -0.97 -12.07 -17.05
N ARG A 102 -0.36 -10.98 -16.54
CA ARG A 102 -1.05 -9.69 -16.34
C ARG A 102 -1.36 -8.98 -17.65
N LEU A 103 -0.43 -9.02 -18.60
CA LEU A 103 -0.65 -8.45 -19.93
C LEU A 103 -1.76 -9.22 -20.66
N GLN A 104 -1.73 -10.55 -20.61
CA GLN A 104 -2.80 -11.37 -21.18
C GLN A 104 -4.15 -11.04 -20.56
N HIS A 105 -4.24 -10.97 -19.23
CA HIS A 105 -5.49 -10.62 -18.55
C HIS A 105 -6.03 -9.25 -19.02
N LEU A 106 -5.17 -8.25 -19.26
CA LEU A 106 -5.61 -6.95 -19.79
C LEU A 106 -5.95 -7.01 -21.29
N GLN A 107 -5.27 -7.88 -22.04
CA GLN A 107 -5.52 -8.07 -23.45
C GLN A 107 -6.86 -8.78 -23.69
N ASP A 108 -7.22 -9.75 -22.84
CA ASP A 108 -8.52 -10.43 -22.87
C ASP A 108 -9.70 -9.44 -22.81
N LEU A 109 -9.51 -8.28 -22.16
CA LEU A 109 -10.52 -7.24 -22.09
C LEU A 109 -10.83 -6.61 -23.46
N HIS A 110 -9.85 -6.57 -24.37
CA HIS A 110 -10.03 -6.03 -25.72
C HIS A 110 -10.85 -6.97 -26.62
N ASP A 111 -10.88 -8.26 -26.28
CA ASP A 111 -11.70 -9.26 -26.97
C ASP A 111 -13.17 -9.23 -26.51
N VAL A 112 -13.47 -8.55 -25.41
CA VAL A 112 -14.82 -8.39 -24.85
C VAL A 112 -15.44 -7.09 -25.38
N GLN A 113 -16.58 -7.20 -26.05
CA GLN A 113 -17.24 -6.04 -26.66
C GLN A 113 -18.32 -5.40 -25.77
N SER A 114 -18.88 -6.18 -24.84
CA SER A 114 -20.06 -5.81 -24.05
C SER A 114 -19.88 -6.07 -22.56
N LEU A 115 -20.39 -5.17 -21.73
CA LEU A 115 -20.47 -5.31 -20.28
C LEU A 115 -21.42 -6.42 -19.81
N VAL A 116 -22.28 -6.91 -20.69
CA VAL A 116 -23.26 -7.98 -20.40
C VAL A 116 -22.74 -9.36 -20.83
N ASP A 117 -21.51 -9.43 -21.36
CA ASP A 117 -20.88 -10.68 -21.75
C ASP A 117 -20.51 -11.53 -20.51
N VAL A 118 -20.72 -12.84 -20.59
CA VAL A 118 -20.28 -13.79 -19.54
C VAL A 118 -18.77 -13.72 -19.35
N LYS A 119 -18.01 -13.50 -20.43
CA LYS A 119 -16.56 -13.30 -20.37
C LYS A 119 -16.18 -12.06 -19.56
N TYR A 120 -16.99 -11.00 -19.62
CA TYR A 120 -16.78 -9.82 -18.80
C TYR A 120 -17.01 -10.12 -17.31
N ASP A 121 -18.06 -10.87 -16.97
CA ASP A 121 -18.34 -11.26 -15.58
C ASP A 121 -17.16 -12.05 -14.99
N GLU A 122 -16.69 -13.07 -15.70
CA GLU A 122 -15.53 -13.88 -15.28
C GLU A 122 -14.27 -13.03 -15.11
N TRP A 123 -13.96 -12.18 -16.10
CA TRP A 123 -12.83 -11.26 -16.05
C TRP A 123 -12.92 -10.30 -14.85
N SER A 124 -14.10 -9.74 -14.60
CA SER A 124 -14.34 -8.79 -13.52
C SER A 124 -14.17 -9.42 -12.13
N ARG A 125 -14.52 -10.71 -11.98
CA ARG A 125 -14.29 -11.48 -10.74
C ARG A 125 -12.81 -11.72 -10.47
N VAL A 126 -12.03 -12.00 -11.52
CA VAL A 126 -10.56 -12.12 -11.42
C VAL A 126 -9.96 -10.78 -11.01
N ARG A 127 -10.37 -9.68 -11.66
CA ARG A 127 -9.95 -8.33 -11.30
C ARG A 127 -10.28 -7.98 -9.86
N LEU A 128 -11.50 -8.23 -9.41
CA LEU A 128 -11.90 -8.00 -8.02
C LEU A 128 -11.03 -8.81 -7.04
N SER A 129 -10.79 -10.08 -7.34
CA SER A 129 -9.93 -10.94 -6.51
C SER A 129 -8.51 -10.37 -6.40
N ARG A 130 -7.96 -9.84 -7.51
CA ARG A 130 -6.65 -9.17 -7.52
C ARG A 130 -6.65 -7.89 -6.66
N LEU A 131 -7.70 -7.06 -6.75
CA LEU A 131 -7.84 -5.85 -5.95
C LEU A 131 -7.96 -6.15 -4.44
N LEU A 132 -8.68 -7.23 -4.09
CA LEU A 132 -8.80 -7.71 -2.72
C LEU A 132 -7.45 -8.21 -2.19
N VAL A 133 -6.68 -8.94 -3.00
CA VAL A 133 -5.34 -9.37 -2.60
C VAL A 133 -4.41 -8.16 -2.41
N ASP A 134 -4.39 -7.17 -3.31
CA ASP A 134 -3.60 -5.94 -3.12
C ASP A 134 -3.99 -5.20 -1.83
N TYR A 135 -5.29 -5.09 -1.54
CA TYR A 135 -5.78 -4.51 -0.29
C TYR A 135 -5.28 -5.28 0.94
N LEU A 136 -5.50 -6.60 0.97
CA LEU A 136 -5.07 -7.45 2.09
C LEU A 136 -3.56 -7.39 2.30
N LEU A 137 -2.77 -7.35 1.21
CA LEU A 137 -1.33 -7.19 1.29
C LEU A 137 -0.99 -5.85 1.92
N ARG A 138 -1.58 -4.73 1.51
CA ARG A 138 -1.27 -3.39 2.05
C ARG A 138 -1.65 -3.19 3.52
N GLU A 139 -2.67 -3.91 3.99
CA GLU A 139 -3.09 -3.90 5.39
C GLU A 139 -2.31 -4.92 6.26
N GLY A 140 -1.33 -5.64 5.68
CA GLY A 140 -0.47 -6.59 6.40
C GLY A 140 -1.05 -7.99 6.56
N TYR A 141 -2.19 -8.31 5.94
CA TYR A 141 -2.84 -9.63 5.98
C TYR A 141 -2.27 -10.61 4.93
N ALA A 142 -0.94 -10.79 4.94
CA ALA A 142 -0.24 -11.59 3.94
C ALA A 142 -0.71 -13.06 3.84
N GLY A 143 -1.04 -13.69 4.98
CA GLY A 143 -1.54 -15.06 5.01
C GLY A 143 -2.90 -15.22 4.30
N SER A 144 -3.83 -14.30 4.58
CA SER A 144 -5.15 -14.26 3.93
C SER A 144 -5.04 -13.95 2.44
N ALA A 145 -4.19 -12.99 2.07
CA ALA A 145 -3.89 -12.67 0.68
C ALA A 145 -3.35 -13.89 -0.09
N ALA A 146 -2.39 -14.62 0.49
CA ALA A 146 -1.82 -15.82 -0.13
C ALA A 146 -2.85 -16.95 -0.26
N CYS A 147 -3.72 -17.14 0.74
CA CYS A 147 -4.80 -18.12 0.68
C CYS A 147 -5.82 -17.78 -0.44
N LEU A 148 -6.23 -16.52 -0.52
CA LEU A 148 -7.15 -16.04 -1.55
C LEU A 148 -6.54 -16.22 -2.95
N ALA A 149 -5.27 -15.84 -3.14
CA ALA A 149 -4.58 -15.98 -4.41
C ALA A 149 -4.52 -17.44 -4.89
N ARG A 150 -4.19 -18.38 -3.99
CA ARG A 150 -4.21 -19.84 -4.29
C ARG A 150 -5.60 -20.34 -4.63
N SER A 151 -6.60 -20.01 -3.81
CA SER A 151 -7.97 -20.50 -3.99
C SER A 151 -8.60 -20.06 -5.32
N LYS A 152 -8.16 -18.91 -5.85
CA LYS A 152 -8.63 -18.34 -7.11
C LYS A 152 -7.70 -18.60 -8.30
N GLY A 153 -6.53 -19.23 -8.07
CA GLY A 153 -5.54 -19.49 -9.12
C GLY A 153 -4.94 -18.22 -9.73
N ILE A 154 -4.84 -17.13 -8.96
CA ILE A 154 -4.37 -15.81 -9.45
C ILE A 154 -2.97 -15.45 -8.95
N GLU A 155 -2.17 -16.43 -8.53
CA GLU A 155 -0.84 -16.21 -7.93
C GLU A 155 0.09 -15.40 -8.86
N ASP A 156 0.06 -15.65 -10.17
CA ASP A 156 0.86 -14.92 -11.15
C ASP A 156 0.38 -13.44 -11.35
N LEU A 157 -0.84 -13.11 -10.92
CA LEU A 157 -1.43 -11.77 -11.08
C LEU A 157 -1.18 -10.84 -9.88
N VAL A 158 -0.63 -11.37 -8.79
CA VAL A 158 -0.43 -10.68 -7.51
C VAL A 158 1.01 -10.76 -7.04
N ASP A 159 1.37 -9.94 -6.05
CA ASP A 159 2.75 -9.65 -5.67
C ASP A 159 3.07 -10.04 -4.22
N VAL A 160 2.66 -11.24 -3.81
CA VAL A 160 2.70 -11.67 -2.39
C VAL A 160 4.11 -11.55 -1.79
N ASP A 161 5.13 -12.13 -2.43
CA ASP A 161 6.50 -12.18 -1.89
C ASP A 161 7.14 -10.79 -1.71
N ALA A 162 6.84 -9.88 -2.64
CA ALA A 162 7.35 -8.51 -2.59
C ALA A 162 6.77 -7.77 -1.37
N PHE A 163 5.46 -7.91 -1.14
CA PHE A 163 4.82 -7.35 0.04
C PHE A 163 5.26 -8.05 1.32
N VAL A 164 5.44 -9.37 1.36
CA VAL A 164 5.97 -10.07 2.54
C VAL A 164 7.34 -9.52 2.94
N SER A 165 8.21 -9.28 1.96
CA SER A 165 9.52 -8.67 2.19
C SER A 165 9.40 -7.23 2.72
N CYS A 166 8.47 -6.45 2.19
CA CYS A 166 8.17 -5.09 2.67
C CYS A 166 7.70 -5.09 4.13
N HIS A 167 6.71 -5.92 4.49
CA HIS A 167 6.19 -6.00 5.85
C HIS A 167 7.21 -6.53 6.85
N LYS A 168 8.15 -7.39 6.42
CA LYS A 168 9.26 -7.82 7.28
C LYS A 168 10.11 -6.62 7.73
N ILE A 169 10.41 -5.71 6.81
CA ILE A 169 11.17 -4.49 7.13
C ILE A 169 10.32 -3.56 8.00
N GLU A 170 9.04 -3.39 7.67
CA GLU A 170 8.12 -2.57 8.46
C GLU A 170 8.00 -3.05 9.92
N ARG A 171 7.76 -4.35 10.14
CA ARG A 171 7.67 -4.94 11.49
C ARG A 171 8.99 -4.86 12.23
N SER A 172 10.13 -5.01 11.54
CA SER A 172 11.44 -4.77 12.14
C SER A 172 11.59 -3.34 12.67
N LEU A 173 10.97 -2.35 12.02
CA LEU A 173 10.99 -0.97 12.49
C LEU A 173 9.97 -0.74 13.61
N ARG A 174 8.72 -1.20 13.46
CA ARG A 174 7.65 -0.95 14.44
C ARG A 174 7.80 -1.74 15.72
N ASP A 175 8.00 -3.06 15.60
CA ASP A 175 7.96 -4.00 16.71
C ASP A 175 9.39 -4.34 17.17
N GLY A 176 10.28 -4.54 16.20
CA GLY A 176 11.68 -4.89 16.46
C GLY A 176 12.59 -3.72 16.82
N MET A 177 12.11 -2.48 16.69
CA MET A 177 12.87 -1.24 16.90
C MET A 177 14.29 -1.32 16.31
N SER A 178 14.39 -1.82 15.07
CA SER A 178 15.65 -2.13 14.40
C SER A 178 15.70 -1.56 12.99
N THR A 179 16.75 -0.78 12.72
CA THR A 179 16.96 -0.12 11.42
C THR A 179 17.76 -0.96 10.43
N THR A 180 18.28 -2.13 10.83
CA THR A 180 19.23 -2.92 10.04
C THR A 180 18.68 -3.31 8.67
N LEU A 181 17.51 -3.95 8.63
CA LEU A 181 16.89 -4.39 7.37
C LEU A 181 16.50 -3.21 6.47
N ALA A 182 16.04 -2.11 7.06
CA ALA A 182 15.67 -0.90 6.31
C ALA A 182 16.90 -0.22 5.69
N LEU A 183 18.03 -0.21 6.39
CA LEU A 183 19.30 0.33 5.90
C LEU A 183 19.92 -0.53 4.80
N GLU A 184 19.80 -1.87 4.90
CA GLU A 184 20.17 -2.79 3.83
C GLU A 184 19.34 -2.51 2.57
N TRP A 185 18.03 -2.36 2.73
CA TRP A 185 17.15 -1.97 1.64
C TRP A 185 17.54 -0.60 1.04
N CYS A 186 17.87 0.40 1.86
CA CYS A 186 18.35 1.70 1.38
C CYS A 186 19.64 1.58 0.58
N LYS A 187 20.59 0.73 1.01
CA LYS A 187 21.85 0.49 0.30
C LYS A 187 21.61 -0.09 -1.10
N GLU A 188 20.70 -1.06 -1.19
CA GLU A 188 20.31 -1.68 -2.46
C GLU A 188 19.66 -0.69 -3.44
N HIS A 189 18.86 0.25 -2.92
CA HIS A 189 18.10 1.23 -3.70
C HIS A 189 18.73 2.64 -3.72
N SER A 190 19.99 2.77 -3.28
CA SER A 190 20.64 4.06 -3.03
C SER A 190 20.68 5.00 -4.25
N LYS A 191 20.84 4.47 -5.47
CA LYS A 191 20.85 5.29 -6.69
C LYS A 191 19.49 5.91 -6.98
N GLU A 192 18.43 5.14 -6.79
CA GLU A 192 17.05 5.59 -6.99
C GLU A 192 16.59 6.53 -5.86
N LEU A 193 16.95 6.22 -4.61
CA LEU A 193 16.64 7.07 -3.45
C LEU A 193 17.30 8.46 -3.54
N LYS A 194 18.55 8.53 -4.02
CA LYS A 194 19.25 9.80 -4.27
C LYS A 194 18.57 10.64 -5.35
N LYS A 195 18.08 10.02 -6.44
CA LYS A 195 17.32 10.73 -7.48
C LYS A 195 15.98 11.25 -6.97
N GLY A 196 15.33 10.49 -6.09
CA GLY A 196 14.06 10.87 -5.48
C GLY A 196 14.17 11.83 -4.29
N GLY A 197 15.39 12.20 -3.88
CA GLY A 197 15.62 13.09 -2.73
C GLY A 197 15.09 12.52 -1.40
N SER A 198 15.04 11.20 -1.24
CA SER A 198 14.46 10.59 -0.02
C SER A 198 15.35 10.79 1.20
N MET A 199 14.76 11.31 2.29
CA MET A 199 15.42 11.45 3.59
C MET A 199 15.42 10.17 4.43
N LEU A 200 14.88 9.06 3.91
CA LEU A 200 14.72 7.81 4.66
C LEU A 200 16.05 7.28 5.23
N GLU A 201 17.10 7.21 4.40
CA GLU A 201 18.41 6.72 4.88
C GLU A 201 18.94 7.59 6.02
N PHE A 202 18.80 8.90 5.89
CA PHE A 202 19.23 9.85 6.89
C PHE A 202 18.44 9.70 8.20
N GLU A 203 17.11 9.63 8.15
CA GLU A 203 16.24 9.43 9.33
C GLU A 203 16.53 8.11 10.07
N LEU A 204 16.82 7.04 9.33
CA LEU A 204 17.23 5.74 9.90
C LEU A 204 18.60 5.82 10.58
N ARG A 205 19.56 6.56 10.00
CA ARG A 205 20.88 6.79 10.61
C ARG A 205 20.76 7.68 11.84
N LEU A 206 19.90 8.68 11.82
CA LEU A 206 19.59 9.49 13.00
C LEU A 206 18.96 8.64 14.11
N GLN A 207 18.06 7.71 13.78
CA GLN A 207 17.53 6.78 14.78
C GLN A 207 18.63 5.87 15.36
N GLN A 208 19.52 5.33 14.51
CA GLN A 208 20.65 4.53 14.99
C GLN A 208 21.53 5.32 15.95
N TYR A 209 21.75 6.62 15.68
CA TYR A 209 22.46 7.52 16.59
C TYR A 209 21.71 7.70 17.92
N ILE A 210 20.41 8.01 17.88
CA ILE A 210 19.57 8.17 19.09
C ILE A 210 19.65 6.93 19.98
N GLU A 211 19.57 5.73 19.41
CA GLU A 211 19.66 4.48 20.18
C GLU A 211 21.05 4.25 20.80
N LEU A 212 22.13 4.62 20.11
CA LEU A 212 23.49 4.56 20.69
C LEU A 212 23.63 5.51 21.88
N VAL A 213 23.06 6.71 21.79
CA VAL A 213 23.08 7.69 22.88
C VAL A 213 22.21 7.21 24.05
N ARG A 214 21.01 6.67 23.78
CA ARG A 214 20.14 6.07 24.80
C ARG A 214 20.88 4.98 25.58
N GLN A 215 21.49 4.02 24.88
CA GLN A 215 22.27 2.94 25.49
C GLN A 215 23.46 3.47 26.32
N GLY A 216 24.10 4.55 25.86
CA GLY A 216 25.18 5.21 26.59
C GLY A 216 24.74 5.79 27.94
N HIS A 217 23.60 6.48 27.96
CA HIS A 217 23.01 7.03 29.20
C HIS A 217 22.50 5.93 30.14
N GLU A 218 21.81 4.91 29.63
CA GLU A 218 21.31 3.79 30.42
C GLU A 218 22.45 3.00 31.08
N SER A 219 23.50 2.69 30.32
CA SER A 219 24.69 1.98 30.83
C SER A 219 25.48 2.81 31.85
N GLY A 220 25.42 4.15 31.73
CA GLY A 220 26.05 5.06 32.69
C GLY A 220 25.32 5.14 34.02
N VAL A 221 24.00 4.93 34.05
CA VAL A 221 23.20 4.93 35.29
C VAL A 221 23.28 3.59 36.02
N SER A 222 23.31 2.46 35.30
CA SER A 222 23.43 1.13 35.92
C SER A 222 24.78 0.88 36.63
N GLY A 223 25.79 1.72 36.39
CA GLY A 223 27.08 1.67 37.08
C GLY A 223 27.11 2.40 38.42
N MET A 224 26.03 3.07 38.82
CA MET A 224 25.99 3.98 39.98
C MET A 224 25.24 3.42 41.20
N ASP A 225 24.69 2.19 41.12
CA ASP A 225 24.02 1.49 42.24
C ASP A 225 25.00 0.82 43.23
N GLY A 226 26.30 1.08 43.12
CA GLY A 226 27.32 0.68 44.10
C GLY A 226 27.68 1.85 45.02
N GLU A 227 27.16 1.82 46.25
CA GLU A 227 27.52 2.58 47.45
C GLU A 227 27.94 4.06 47.30
N PHE A 228 27.12 4.91 47.91
CA PHE A 228 27.34 6.32 48.16
C PHE A 228 28.54 6.53 49.12
N GLU A 229 29.77 6.53 48.60
CA GLU A 229 30.90 7.19 49.28
C GLU A 229 31.33 8.47 48.56
N ARG A 230 31.49 9.47 49.41
CA ARG A 230 31.69 10.88 49.12
C ARG A 230 33.17 11.11 48.82
N GLU A 231 33.44 11.99 47.85
CA GLU A 231 34.74 12.53 47.44
C GLU A 231 35.58 11.67 46.49
N GLY A 232 35.39 11.92 45.19
CA GLY A 232 36.30 11.51 44.13
C GLY A 232 35.58 11.34 42.80
N VAL A 233 35.99 12.10 41.78
CA VAL A 233 35.54 11.89 40.39
C VAL A 233 36.10 10.55 39.92
N SER A 234 35.35 9.47 40.16
CA SER A 234 35.66 8.15 39.63
C SER A 234 35.04 8.01 38.25
N ILE A 235 35.86 8.24 37.21
CA ILE A 235 35.59 7.82 35.83
C ILE A 235 35.71 6.29 35.81
N GLY A 236 34.62 5.61 36.15
CA GLY A 236 34.59 4.16 36.30
C GLY A 236 33.27 3.58 35.82
N GLY A 237 33.12 3.47 34.50
CA GLY A 237 31.95 2.85 33.87
C GLY A 237 32.14 2.70 32.36
N GLY A 238 33.19 1.99 31.94
CA GLY A 238 33.68 1.99 30.55
C GLY A 238 32.65 1.62 29.47
N GLY A 239 31.53 0.98 29.80
CA GLY A 239 30.49 0.63 28.81
C GLY A 239 29.70 1.84 28.28
N GLY A 240 29.29 2.76 29.15
CA GLY A 240 28.48 3.93 28.75
C GLY A 240 29.28 4.94 27.94
N GLU A 241 30.51 5.22 28.38
CA GLU A 241 31.40 6.14 27.67
C GLU A 241 31.80 5.61 26.28
N VAL A 242 32.03 4.30 26.14
CA VAL A 242 32.29 3.66 24.84
C VAL A 242 31.12 3.84 23.89
N LYS A 243 29.87 3.65 24.34
CA LYS A 243 28.67 3.85 23.51
C LYS A 243 28.50 5.31 23.06
N LEU A 244 28.80 6.27 23.93
CA LEU A 244 28.77 7.69 23.57
C LEU A 244 29.89 8.07 22.57
N VAL A 245 31.07 7.46 22.69
CA VAL A 245 32.15 7.62 21.71
C VAL A 245 31.75 7.02 20.35
N GLU A 246 31.13 5.85 20.33
CA GLU A 246 30.57 5.24 19.11
C GLU A 246 29.51 6.14 18.47
N ALA A 247 28.61 6.73 19.27
CA ALA A 247 27.60 7.66 18.80
C ALA A 247 28.23 8.89 18.12
N ARG A 248 29.29 9.48 18.70
CA ARG A 248 30.03 10.60 18.10
C ARG A 248 30.69 10.22 16.78
N ALA A 249 31.33 9.05 16.72
CA ALA A 249 31.93 8.55 15.49
C ALA A 249 30.88 8.31 14.39
N HIS A 250 29.72 7.77 14.77
CA HIS A 250 28.59 7.55 13.86
C HIS A 250 28.04 8.87 13.31
N ALA A 251 27.76 9.84 14.18
CA ALA A 251 27.28 11.16 13.78
C ALA A 251 28.24 11.86 12.81
N LYS A 252 29.55 11.81 13.09
CA LYS A 252 30.58 12.36 12.19
C LYS A 252 30.57 11.71 10.81
N LYS A 253 30.28 10.41 10.72
CA LYS A 253 30.29 9.65 9.47
C LYS A 253 29.03 9.82 8.64
N TYR A 254 27.85 9.86 9.28
CA TYR A 254 26.57 9.76 8.58
C TYR A 254 25.68 11.02 8.66
N LEU A 255 25.86 11.88 9.66
CA LEU A 255 24.99 13.05 9.88
C LEU A 255 25.64 14.36 9.39
N SER A 256 26.97 14.45 9.39
CA SER A 256 27.73 15.64 9.00
C SER A 256 27.52 16.11 7.55
N SER A 257 27.12 15.20 6.66
CA SER A 257 26.93 15.48 5.23
C SER A 257 25.55 16.06 4.88
N SER A 258 24.60 16.14 5.83
CA SER A 258 23.23 16.61 5.53
C SER A 258 23.11 18.12 5.34
N GLY A 259 24.04 18.92 5.86
CA GLY A 259 24.01 20.39 5.75
C GLY A 259 22.96 21.10 6.63
N ASP A 260 22.14 20.36 7.38
CA ASP A 260 21.19 20.91 8.35
C ASP A 260 21.86 21.10 9.72
N PHE A 261 22.33 22.33 9.97
CA PHE A 261 23.02 22.69 11.21
C PHE A 261 22.09 22.72 12.43
N GLU A 262 20.79 23.00 12.25
CA GLU A 262 19.84 22.98 13.37
C GLU A 262 19.65 21.55 13.88
N LEU A 263 19.44 20.62 12.95
CA LEU A 263 19.28 19.22 13.30
C LEU A 263 20.57 18.61 13.86
N LEU A 264 21.74 19.01 13.35
CA LEU A 264 23.02 18.60 13.92
C LEU A 264 23.21 19.16 15.33
N GLY A 265 22.77 20.40 15.59
CA GLY A 265 22.74 20.99 16.93
C GLY A 265 21.83 20.23 17.89
N ARG A 266 20.62 19.85 17.44
CA ARG A 266 19.70 19.02 18.23
C ARG A 266 20.27 17.62 18.48
N ALA A 267 20.89 17.00 17.48
CA ALA A 267 21.54 15.70 17.65
C ALA A 267 22.69 15.80 18.68
N ALA A 268 23.53 16.84 18.60
CA ALA A 268 24.59 17.08 19.58
C ALA A 268 24.04 17.30 21.00
N GLY A 269 22.90 17.98 21.12
CA GLY A 269 22.21 18.18 22.40
C GLY A 269 21.75 16.88 23.07
N LEU A 270 21.41 15.83 22.31
CA LEU A 270 21.06 14.51 22.88
C LEU A 270 22.20 13.88 23.71
N LEU A 271 23.46 14.29 23.50
CA LEU A 271 24.57 13.84 24.34
C LEU A 271 24.50 14.41 25.76
N ALA A 272 23.86 15.57 25.93
CA ALA A 272 23.71 16.24 27.22
C ALA A 272 22.39 15.89 27.92
N TYR A 273 21.31 15.75 27.15
CA TYR A 273 19.97 15.42 27.66
C TYR A 273 19.72 13.90 27.64
N ARG A 274 19.24 13.38 28.76
CA ARG A 274 19.00 11.96 29.00
C ARG A 274 17.63 11.54 28.44
N PRO A 275 17.40 10.24 28.18
CA PRO A 275 16.13 9.75 27.65
C PRO A 275 14.91 10.01 28.52
N TRP A 276 15.09 10.15 29.84
CA TRP A 276 14.05 10.46 30.82
C TRP A 276 13.95 11.96 31.15
N ASP A 277 14.75 12.81 30.52
CA ASP A 277 14.62 14.26 30.68
C ASP A 277 13.45 14.74 29.80
N GLU A 278 12.41 15.29 30.42
CA GLU A 278 11.21 15.81 29.73
C GLU A 278 11.46 17.20 29.10
N VAL A 279 12.58 17.37 28.41
CA VAL A 279 13.00 18.63 27.79
C VAL A 279 12.82 18.55 26.28
N GLU A 280 11.91 19.35 25.73
CA GLU A 280 11.77 19.49 24.28
C GLU A 280 12.92 20.34 23.69
N PRO A 281 13.41 20.04 22.47
CA PRO A 281 12.91 19.05 21.50
C PRO A 281 13.46 17.62 21.68
N TYR A 282 14.18 17.33 22.77
CA TYR A 282 14.93 16.08 22.95
C TYR A 282 14.04 14.91 23.39
N ALA A 283 13.05 15.19 24.25
CA ALA A 283 12.06 14.20 24.67
C ALA A 283 11.32 13.58 23.47
N SER A 284 10.89 14.40 22.50
CA SER A 284 10.24 13.91 21.28
C SER A 284 11.16 13.06 20.39
N LEU A 285 12.48 13.30 20.37
CA LEU A 285 13.45 12.48 19.62
C LEU A 285 13.64 11.08 20.23
N TYR A 286 13.52 10.95 21.56
CA TYR A 286 13.54 9.64 22.23
C TYR A 286 12.18 8.93 22.22
N SER A 287 11.10 9.56 21.73
CA SER A 287 9.77 8.97 21.75
C SER A 287 9.68 7.68 20.91
N PRO A 288 8.99 6.63 21.40
CA PRO A 288 8.73 5.42 20.61
C PRO A 288 7.86 5.68 19.37
N THR A 289 7.11 6.79 19.35
CA THR A 289 6.31 7.20 18.18
C THR A 289 7.15 7.40 16.92
N ARG A 290 8.44 7.72 17.08
CA ARG A 290 9.40 7.87 15.98
C ARG A 290 9.57 6.58 15.18
N TRP A 291 9.51 5.41 15.82
CA TRP A 291 9.56 4.12 15.11
C TRP A 291 8.35 3.91 14.18
N SER A 292 7.16 4.32 14.63
CA SER A 292 5.95 4.32 13.79
C SER A 292 6.06 5.30 12.62
N HIS A 293 6.67 6.47 12.83
CA HIS A 293 6.97 7.41 11.77
C HIS A 293 7.95 6.82 10.75
N LEU A 294 9.05 6.22 11.20
CA LEU A 294 10.06 5.59 10.32
C LEU A 294 9.48 4.46 9.49
N ALA A 295 8.64 3.61 10.08
CA ALA A 295 7.93 2.56 9.36
C ALA A 295 7.00 3.14 8.28
N THR A 296 6.26 4.20 8.60
CA THR A 296 5.38 4.89 7.64
C THR A 296 6.17 5.58 6.52
N LEU A 297 7.31 6.19 6.85
CA LEU A 297 8.24 6.80 5.90
C LEU A 297 8.85 5.73 4.98
N PHE A 298 9.23 4.58 5.52
CA PHE A 298 9.69 3.42 4.75
C PHE A 298 8.61 2.94 3.78
N LEU A 299 7.40 2.65 4.25
CA LEU A 299 6.29 2.20 3.39
C LEU A 299 5.99 3.21 2.27
N THR A 300 5.95 4.50 2.60
CA THR A 300 5.70 5.56 1.61
C THR A 300 6.82 5.62 0.57
N THR A 301 8.08 5.50 1.00
CA THR A 301 9.24 5.48 0.11
C THR A 301 9.25 4.22 -0.76
N HIS A 302 8.92 3.07 -0.18
CA HIS A 302 8.78 1.80 -0.87
C HIS A 302 7.70 1.89 -1.96
N HIS A 303 6.48 2.35 -1.63
CA HIS A 303 5.41 2.49 -2.61
C HIS A 303 5.79 3.46 -3.73
N LYS A 304 6.43 4.60 -3.41
CA LYS A 304 6.94 5.54 -4.43
C LYS A 304 7.95 4.87 -5.36
N GLN A 305 8.88 4.08 -4.81
CA GLN A 305 9.91 3.38 -5.57
C GLN A 305 9.31 2.42 -6.62
N TYR A 306 8.22 1.74 -6.28
CA TYR A 306 7.51 0.83 -7.19
C TYR A 306 6.36 1.50 -7.94
N SER A 307 6.23 2.83 -7.83
CA SER A 307 5.11 3.64 -8.35
C SER A 307 3.72 3.07 -8.01
N LEU A 308 3.61 2.51 -6.81
CA LEU A 308 2.36 2.05 -6.24
C LEU A 308 1.58 3.25 -5.70
N PRO A 309 0.26 3.31 -5.90
CA PRO A 309 -0.57 4.35 -5.32
C PRO A 309 -0.51 4.26 -3.79
N PRO A 310 -0.60 5.41 -3.08
CA PRO A 310 -0.58 5.43 -1.61
C PRO A 310 -1.85 4.80 -1.02
N ARG A 311 -2.95 4.80 -1.76
CA ARG A 311 -4.20 4.13 -1.39
C ARG A 311 -4.39 2.85 -2.23
N PRO A 312 -4.93 1.77 -1.65
CA PRO A 312 -5.28 0.56 -2.39
C PRO A 312 -6.22 0.88 -3.55
N LEU A 313 -6.05 0.18 -4.68
CA LEU A 313 -6.89 0.40 -5.87
C LEU A 313 -8.36 0.06 -5.62
N LEU A 314 -8.63 -0.87 -4.70
CA LEU A 314 -9.98 -1.19 -4.25
C LEU A 314 -10.70 0.05 -3.71
N HIS A 315 -10.02 0.88 -2.91
CA HIS A 315 -10.62 2.10 -2.37
C HIS A 315 -10.94 3.10 -3.47
N ILE A 316 -10.05 3.25 -4.46
CA ILE A 316 -10.28 4.16 -5.60
C ILE A 316 -11.50 3.69 -6.41
N ALA A 317 -11.55 2.40 -6.75
CA ALA A 317 -12.67 1.82 -7.49
C ALA A 317 -14.00 1.94 -6.72
N LEU A 318 -13.97 1.67 -5.41
CA LEU A 318 -15.15 1.78 -4.56
C LEU A 318 -15.60 3.23 -4.40
N SER A 319 -14.70 4.17 -4.13
CA SER A 319 -15.05 5.60 -4.04
C SER A 319 -15.62 6.13 -5.36
N ALA A 320 -15.07 5.73 -6.50
CA ALA A 320 -15.60 6.09 -7.82
C ALA A 320 -17.02 5.54 -8.00
N GLY A 321 -17.24 4.24 -7.74
CA GLY A 321 -18.56 3.62 -7.82
C GLY A 321 -19.59 4.23 -6.85
N LEU A 322 -19.20 4.49 -5.60
CA LEU A 322 -20.06 5.14 -4.61
C LEU A 322 -20.43 6.56 -5.06
N SER A 323 -19.48 7.34 -5.58
CA SER A 323 -19.78 8.71 -6.06
C SER A 323 -20.73 8.73 -7.26
N ALA A 324 -20.70 7.71 -8.12
CA ALA A 324 -21.63 7.58 -9.25
C ALA A 324 -23.06 7.22 -8.83
N LEU A 325 -23.22 6.59 -7.66
CA LEU A 325 -24.51 6.14 -7.15
C LEU A 325 -25.10 7.08 -6.09
N LYS A 326 -24.27 7.93 -5.46
CA LYS A 326 -24.66 8.73 -4.29
C LYS A 326 -25.59 9.86 -4.69
N THR A 327 -26.81 9.82 -4.19
CA THR A 327 -27.80 10.88 -4.38
C THR A 327 -28.13 11.56 -3.05
N PRO A 328 -28.67 12.79 -3.06
CA PRO A 328 -29.17 13.44 -1.83
C PRO A 328 -30.22 12.59 -1.08
N ALA A 329 -30.94 11.69 -1.77
CA ALA A 329 -31.87 10.76 -1.15
C ALA A 329 -31.19 9.76 -0.20
N CYS A 330 -29.92 9.43 -0.42
CA CYS A 330 -29.16 8.51 0.44
C CYS A 330 -28.95 9.03 1.88
N HIS A 331 -29.17 10.33 2.12
CA HIS A 331 -29.07 10.97 3.44
C HIS A 331 -30.38 11.64 3.88
N SER A 332 -31.50 11.36 3.21
CA SER A 332 -32.79 11.94 3.58
C SER A 332 -33.30 11.33 4.90
N ALA A 333 -33.94 12.14 5.75
CA ALA A 333 -34.59 11.65 6.97
C ALA A 333 -35.72 10.63 6.66
N PHE A 334 -36.17 10.57 5.40
CA PHE A 334 -37.25 9.70 4.93
C PHE A 334 -36.76 8.38 4.32
N THR A 335 -35.45 8.16 4.18
CA THR A 335 -34.89 6.87 3.77
C THR A 335 -34.58 6.05 5.02
N SER A 336 -35.57 5.28 5.47
CA SER A 336 -35.39 4.34 6.57
C SER A 336 -34.24 3.38 6.26
N SER A 337 -33.29 3.26 7.18
CA SER A 337 -32.16 2.30 7.12
C SER A 337 -32.61 0.82 7.15
N SER A 338 -33.91 0.57 7.19
CA SER A 338 -34.58 -0.70 7.38
C SER A 338 -35.48 -1.08 6.19
N ALA A 339 -35.07 -0.76 4.95
CA ALA A 339 -35.70 -1.36 3.78
C ALA A 339 -35.44 -2.87 3.79
N ASN A 340 -36.38 -3.61 4.39
CA ASN A 340 -36.37 -5.05 4.55
C ASN A 340 -36.10 -5.75 3.22
N ALA A 341 -35.23 -6.77 3.27
CA ALA A 341 -34.92 -7.67 2.16
C ALA A 341 -36.13 -8.48 1.61
N SER A 342 -37.32 -8.29 2.18
CA SER A 342 -38.54 -9.06 1.90
C SER A 342 -39.48 -8.42 0.87
N SER A 343 -39.24 -7.16 0.47
CA SER A 343 -40.07 -6.50 -0.56
C SER A 343 -39.42 -6.67 -1.93
N ALA A 344 -40.02 -7.53 -2.76
CA ALA A 344 -39.59 -7.83 -4.13
C ALA A 344 -39.59 -6.62 -5.10
N THR A 345 -40.00 -5.44 -4.64
CA THR A 345 -40.19 -4.23 -5.45
C THR A 345 -39.32 -3.04 -5.05
N THR A 346 -38.53 -3.12 -3.96
CA THR A 346 -37.64 -2.03 -3.54
C THR A 346 -36.18 -2.39 -3.76
N THR A 347 -35.51 -1.69 -4.67
CA THR A 347 -34.06 -1.79 -4.86
C THR A 347 -33.35 -1.33 -3.59
N VAL A 348 -32.75 -2.26 -2.85
CA VAL A 348 -31.89 -1.93 -1.70
C VAL A 348 -30.77 -1.04 -2.22
N CYS A 349 -30.76 0.23 -1.81
CA CYS A 349 -29.72 1.15 -2.22
C CYS A 349 -28.39 0.69 -1.61
N PRO A 350 -27.38 0.32 -2.43
CA PRO A 350 -26.11 -0.19 -1.90
C PRO A 350 -25.40 0.85 -1.03
N ILE A 351 -25.63 2.15 -1.26
CA ILE A 351 -25.06 3.23 -0.45
C ILE A 351 -25.69 3.31 0.93
N CYS A 352 -26.98 3.05 1.04
CA CYS A 352 -27.69 3.13 2.32
C CYS A 352 -27.46 1.89 3.18
N SER A 353 -26.80 0.85 2.66
CA SER A 353 -26.37 -0.31 3.44
C SER A 353 -25.45 0.10 4.59
N THR A 354 -25.53 -0.64 5.70
CA THR A 354 -24.74 -0.39 6.91
C THR A 354 -23.24 -0.38 6.65
N GLU A 355 -22.78 -1.21 5.72
CA GLU A 355 -21.38 -1.43 5.38
C GLU A 355 -20.82 -0.30 4.51
N LEU A 356 -21.58 0.16 3.51
CA LEU A 356 -21.10 1.14 2.53
C LEU A 356 -21.48 2.58 2.88
N ASN A 357 -22.47 2.81 3.74
CA ASN A 357 -22.90 4.15 4.13
C ASN A 357 -21.75 4.97 4.70
N GLN A 358 -20.95 4.38 5.59
CA GLN A 358 -19.80 5.05 6.20
C GLN A 358 -18.77 5.46 5.16
N LEU A 359 -18.46 4.56 4.21
CA LEU A 359 -17.51 4.81 3.13
C LEU A 359 -18.03 5.87 2.15
N ALA A 360 -19.34 5.97 1.97
CA ALA A 360 -19.98 6.92 1.08
C ALA A 360 -20.15 8.34 1.69
N ARG A 361 -19.90 8.56 2.99
CA ARG A 361 -20.11 9.88 3.62
C ARG A 361 -19.31 10.99 2.95
N ASN A 362 -18.02 10.73 2.68
CA ASN A 362 -17.08 11.72 2.20
C ASN A 362 -16.93 11.78 0.67
N VAL A 363 -17.68 10.98 -0.09
CA VAL A 363 -17.68 11.05 -1.55
C VAL A 363 -18.68 12.11 -2.05
N PRO A 364 -18.42 12.79 -3.18
CA PRO A 364 -19.36 13.75 -3.75
C PRO A 364 -20.66 13.07 -4.20
N TYR A 365 -21.72 13.85 -4.33
CA TYR A 365 -22.98 13.41 -4.94
C TYR A 365 -22.80 13.23 -6.45
N ALA A 366 -23.48 12.23 -7.00
CA ALA A 366 -23.58 11.99 -8.42
C ALA A 366 -24.17 13.22 -9.11
N HIS A 367 -23.49 13.69 -10.15
CA HIS A 367 -23.97 14.78 -10.97
C HIS A 367 -24.88 14.24 -12.07
N HIS A 368 -26.19 14.21 -11.82
CA HIS A 368 -27.16 13.83 -12.84
C HIS A 368 -27.47 15.05 -13.72
N THR A 369 -27.10 15.00 -15.01
CA THR A 369 -27.43 16.04 -15.98
C THR A 369 -28.88 15.99 -16.46
N LYS A 370 -29.58 14.88 -16.20
CA LYS A 370 -31.00 14.69 -16.52
C LYS A 370 -31.68 14.01 -15.34
N SER A 371 -32.65 14.70 -14.73
CA SER A 371 -33.58 14.10 -13.79
C SER A 371 -34.81 13.63 -14.58
N ILE A 372 -35.10 12.33 -14.53
CA ILE A 372 -36.32 11.78 -15.13
C ILE A 372 -37.37 11.78 -14.03
N VAL A 373 -38.33 12.70 -14.13
CA VAL A 373 -39.54 12.69 -13.31
C VAL A 373 -40.60 11.94 -14.09
N GLU A 374 -41.36 11.08 -13.40
CA GLU A 374 -42.49 10.37 -14.01
C GLU A 374 -43.58 11.34 -14.45
N ASN A 375 -44.33 10.94 -15.48
CA ASN A 375 -45.45 11.74 -15.95
C ASN A 375 -46.49 11.88 -14.83
N ASP A 376 -46.98 13.12 -14.65
CA ASP A 376 -47.99 13.48 -13.66
C ASP A 376 -47.62 13.13 -12.20
N PRO A 377 -46.55 13.75 -11.65
CA PRO A 377 -46.11 13.47 -10.30
C PRO A 377 -47.10 13.99 -9.26
N VAL A 378 -47.33 13.19 -8.22
CA VAL A 378 -48.18 13.49 -7.06
C VAL A 378 -47.40 13.31 -5.76
N VAL A 379 -47.68 14.14 -4.76
CA VAL A 379 -47.05 14.09 -3.44
C VAL A 379 -48.05 13.63 -2.39
N LEU A 380 -47.64 12.64 -1.60
CA LEU A 380 -48.38 12.18 -0.42
C LEU A 380 -48.16 13.13 0.77
N PRO A 381 -49.02 13.14 1.80
CA PRO A 381 -48.85 13.98 3.00
C PRO A 381 -47.52 13.78 3.74
N ASN A 382 -46.90 12.61 3.59
CA ASN A 382 -45.56 12.32 4.12
C ASN A 382 -44.40 12.93 3.31
N GLY A 383 -44.70 13.70 2.26
CA GLY A 383 -43.73 14.41 1.42
C GLY A 383 -43.09 13.56 0.30
N ARG A 384 -43.46 12.29 0.14
CA ARG A 384 -42.94 11.42 -0.93
C ARG A 384 -43.69 11.64 -2.24
N VAL A 385 -42.95 11.71 -3.35
CA VAL A 385 -43.48 11.98 -4.69
C VAL A 385 -43.45 10.70 -5.54
N TYR A 386 -44.58 10.41 -6.19
CA TYR A 386 -44.75 9.26 -7.06
C TYR A 386 -45.41 9.68 -8.38
N GLY A 387 -45.18 8.93 -9.47
CA GLY A 387 -46.04 9.04 -10.65
C GLY A 387 -47.44 8.55 -10.31
N ARG A 388 -48.48 9.32 -10.69
CA ARG A 388 -49.89 8.99 -10.38
C ARG A 388 -50.27 7.56 -10.80
N GLU A 389 -49.86 7.16 -12.01
CA GLU A 389 -50.17 5.84 -12.55
C GLU A 389 -49.51 4.71 -11.76
N ARG A 390 -48.24 4.87 -11.36
CA ARG A 390 -47.55 3.85 -10.55
C ARG A 390 -48.19 3.72 -9.17
N LEU A 391 -48.55 4.85 -8.55
CA LEU A 391 -49.19 4.86 -7.24
C LEU A 391 -50.56 4.16 -7.29
N ARG A 392 -51.31 4.38 -8.37
CA ARG A 392 -52.58 3.69 -8.64
C ARG A 392 -52.37 2.18 -8.81
N LEU A 393 -51.49 1.76 -9.71
CA LEU A 393 -51.21 0.33 -9.97
C LEU A 393 -50.75 -0.42 -8.71
N PHE A 394 -49.92 0.22 -7.87
CA PHE A 394 -49.52 -0.36 -6.59
C PHE A 394 -50.73 -0.57 -5.65
N ASN A 395 -51.60 0.44 -5.52
CA ASN A 395 -52.76 0.36 -4.63
C ASN A 395 -53.82 -0.63 -5.14
N GLU A 396 -53.99 -0.77 -6.46
CA GLU A 396 -54.81 -1.82 -7.07
C GLU A 396 -54.23 -3.21 -6.78
N MET A 397 -52.91 -3.39 -6.89
CA MET A 397 -52.23 -4.66 -6.62
C MET A 397 -52.28 -5.08 -5.15
N VAL A 398 -52.22 -4.11 -4.23
CA VAL A 398 -52.25 -4.34 -2.78
C VAL A 398 -53.67 -4.39 -2.21
N GLY A 399 -54.69 -4.09 -3.03
CA GLY A 399 -56.10 -4.17 -2.64
C GLY A 399 -56.52 -3.04 -1.67
N THR A 400 -55.97 -1.85 -1.84
CA THR A 400 -56.35 -0.69 -1.02
C THR A 400 -57.81 -0.30 -1.27
N GLU A 401 -58.53 0.12 -0.21
CA GLU A 401 -59.92 0.57 -0.30
C GLU A 401 -60.10 1.75 -1.27
N ALA A 402 -61.23 1.78 -1.97
CA ALA A 402 -61.53 2.85 -2.93
C ALA A 402 -61.57 4.23 -2.23
N GLY A 403 -60.84 5.20 -2.77
CA GLY A 403 -60.68 6.54 -2.18
C GLY A 403 -59.53 6.66 -1.18
N TRP A 404 -58.78 5.58 -0.92
CA TRP A 404 -57.59 5.58 -0.08
C TRP A 404 -56.33 5.24 -0.87
N VAL A 405 -55.21 5.83 -0.46
CA VAL A 405 -53.91 5.64 -1.10
C VAL A 405 -52.88 5.31 -0.02
N ARG A 406 -52.16 4.21 -0.23
CA ARG A 406 -51.04 3.78 0.61
C ARG A 406 -49.71 4.09 -0.06
N ASP A 407 -48.72 4.34 0.79
CA ASP A 407 -47.35 4.56 0.37
C ASP A 407 -46.66 3.23 0.01
N PRO A 408 -46.16 3.06 -1.23
CA PRO A 408 -45.41 1.88 -1.65
C PRO A 408 -44.25 1.49 -0.74
N VAL A 409 -43.61 2.45 -0.06
CA VAL A 409 -42.42 2.21 0.77
C VAL A 409 -42.79 1.72 2.18
N LEU A 410 -43.94 2.12 2.73
CA LEU A 410 -44.40 1.65 4.04
C LEU A 410 -45.20 0.34 3.94
N GLY A 411 -45.66 -0.01 2.73
CA GLY A 411 -46.40 -1.23 2.47
C GLY A 411 -47.74 -1.31 3.24
N LEU A 412 -48.19 -2.52 3.51
CA LEU A 412 -49.46 -2.80 4.22
C LEU A 412 -49.47 -2.29 5.68
N ALA A 413 -48.30 -2.09 6.29
CA ALA A 413 -48.17 -1.59 7.66
C ALA A 413 -48.18 -0.05 7.74
N GLY A 414 -48.18 0.65 6.60
CA GLY A 414 -48.20 2.10 6.55
C GLY A 414 -49.58 2.71 6.79
N GLU A 415 -49.60 4.02 7.09
CA GLU A 415 -50.82 4.82 7.09
C GLU A 415 -51.41 4.92 5.67
N ALA A 416 -52.74 5.00 5.59
CA ALA A 416 -53.47 5.28 4.36
C ALA A 416 -53.97 6.72 4.42
N TRP A 417 -53.88 7.43 3.30
CA TRP A 417 -54.40 8.79 3.16
C TRP A 417 -55.57 8.81 2.20
N ALA A 418 -56.51 9.74 2.41
CA ALA A 418 -57.59 9.95 1.45
C ALA A 418 -57.01 10.45 0.12
N GLU A 419 -57.57 10.01 -1.00
CA GLU A 419 -57.11 10.40 -2.34
C GLU A 419 -57.15 11.93 -2.54
N GLY A 420 -58.08 12.64 -1.87
CA GLY A 420 -58.16 14.10 -1.86
C GLY A 420 -57.00 14.81 -1.16
N GLU A 421 -56.23 14.12 -0.32
CA GLU A 421 -55.05 14.67 0.35
C GLU A 421 -53.79 14.60 -0.52
N VAL A 422 -53.85 13.83 -1.62
CA VAL A 422 -52.76 13.67 -2.58
C VAL A 422 -52.68 14.89 -3.48
N ARG A 423 -51.58 15.62 -3.42
CA ARG A 423 -51.42 16.89 -4.17
C ARG A 423 -50.64 16.66 -5.45
N ARG A 424 -51.00 17.38 -6.52
CA ARG A 424 -50.22 17.38 -7.76
C ARG A 424 -48.93 18.17 -7.57
N VAL A 425 -47.82 17.64 -8.08
CA VAL A 425 -46.53 18.34 -8.10
C VAL A 425 -46.33 18.95 -9.48
N PHE A 426 -45.95 20.22 -9.51
CA PHE A 426 -45.52 20.89 -10.73
C PHE A 426 -44.01 21.09 -10.64
N VAL A 427 -43.28 20.53 -11.61
CA VAL A 427 -41.85 20.79 -11.79
C VAL A 427 -41.75 21.95 -12.79
N LEU A 428 -41.36 23.12 -12.29
CA LEU A 428 -41.22 24.36 -13.07
C LEU A 428 -39.92 24.42 -13.86
#